data_AF-A0A1B6E800-F1
#
_entry.id   AF-A0A1B6E800-F1
#
_cell.length_a   1.000
_cell.length_b   1.000
_cell.length_c   1.000
_cell.angle_alpha   90.00
_cell.angle_beta   90.00
_cell.angle_gamma   90.00
#
_symmetry.space_group_name_H-M   'P 1'
#
loop_
_entity.id
_entity.type
_entity.pdbx_description
1 polymer ?
#
loop_
_entity_poly.entity_id
_entity_poly.type
_entity_poly.pdbx_seq_one_letter_code
_entity_poly.pdbx_strand_id
1 'polypeptide(L)'
;MTQMTQEEIISNTKTVVQGLEALKNEHNSILGGLTAATLELTVTAVERAQLVTAAAQNADASVINEKQGLVQKSLDMIELGLGEAQVMMALASHLQIVEAEKQKLRTQVRRLCQENAWLRDELANTQQKLQASEQAVAQLEEEKKHLEFMASVRQYDQDLTGEESSSEMKQDKP
;
A
#
# COMPACT_ATOMS: atom_id res chain seq x y z
N MET A 1 19.75 10.67 26.61
CA MET A 1 18.94 11.49 25.69
C MET A 1 17.84 10.59 25.15
N THR A 2 16.60 10.81 25.58
CA THR A 2 15.43 10.09 25.06
C THR A 2 15.26 10.46 23.59
N GLN A 3 15.17 9.44 22.73
CA GLN A 3 15.01 9.60 21.30
C GLN A 3 13.59 10.12 21.03
N MET A 4 13.45 11.24 20.31
CA MET A 4 12.13 11.78 19.98
C MET A 4 11.37 10.83 19.06
N THR A 5 10.08 10.67 19.32
CA THR A 5 9.17 9.88 18.48
C THR A 5 8.76 10.65 17.22
N GLN A 6 8.30 9.94 16.19
CA GLN A 6 7.85 10.56 14.93
C GLN A 6 6.66 11.51 15.16
N GLU A 7 5.74 11.17 16.07
CA GLU A 7 4.60 12.02 16.41
C GLU A 7 5.04 13.32 17.07
N GLU A 8 5.99 13.25 18.01
CA GLU A 8 6.58 14.43 18.64
C GLU A 8 7.33 15.31 17.62
N ILE A 9 8.05 14.71 16.67
CA ILE A 9 8.72 15.44 15.59
C ILE A 9 7.67 16.20 14.76
N ILE A 10 6.60 15.54 14.30
CA ILE A 10 5.56 16.17 13.49
C ILE A 10 4.84 17.28 14.27
N SER A 11 4.52 17.03 15.54
CA SER A 11 3.89 18.01 16.42
C SER A 11 4.76 19.25 16.56
N ASN A 12 6.05 19.07 16.83
CA ASN A 12 7.00 20.17 16.95
C ASN A 12 7.18 20.91 15.61
N THR A 13 7.24 20.20 14.48
CA THR A 13 7.30 20.82 13.15
C THR A 13 6.07 21.70 12.90
N LYS A 14 4.86 21.28 13.28
CA LYS A 14 3.65 22.11 13.17
C LYS A 14 3.74 23.38 14.01
N THR A 15 4.22 23.27 15.24
CA THR A 15 4.45 24.44 16.11
C THR A 15 5.47 25.40 15.51
N VAL A 16 6.56 24.89 14.94
CA VAL A 16 7.59 25.69 14.26
C VAL A 16 7.00 26.40 13.05
N VAL A 17 6.18 25.72 12.22
CA VAL A 17 5.50 26.35 11.08
C VAL A 17 4.63 27.52 11.52
N GLN A 18 3.79 27.34 12.55
CA GLN A 18 2.95 28.42 13.08
C GLN A 18 3.78 29.60 13.59
N GLY A 19 4.89 29.32 14.28
CA GLY A 19 5.81 30.36 14.75
C GLY A 19 6.50 31.12 13.61
N LEU A 20 6.92 30.40 12.56
CA LEU A 20 7.53 31.00 11.38
C LEU A 20 6.52 31.82 10.56
N GLU A 21 5.27 31.39 10.46
CA GLU A 21 4.19 32.16 9.83
C GLU A 21 3.91 33.47 10.58
N ALA A 22 3.88 33.43 11.91
CA ALA A 22 3.75 34.62 12.74
C ALA A 22 4.92 35.58 12.52
N LEU A 23 6.17 35.07 12.56
CA LEU A 23 7.37 35.86 12.35
C LEU A 23 7.43 36.46 10.94
N LYS A 24 7.00 35.70 9.92
CA LYS A 24 6.87 36.19 8.55
C LYS A 24 5.91 37.39 8.48
N ASN A 25 4.77 37.33 9.17
CA ASN A 25 3.80 38.42 9.17
C ASN A 25 4.35 39.67 9.86
N GLU A 26 5.04 39.49 11.00
CA GLU A 26 5.72 40.59 11.71
C GLU A 26 6.79 41.25 10.82
N HIS A 27 7.65 40.45 10.18
CA HIS A 27 8.68 40.97 9.28
C HIS A 27 8.10 41.70 8.06
N ASN A 28 7.00 41.21 7.49
CA ASN A 28 6.29 41.93 6.41
C ASN A 28 5.71 43.26 6.90
N SER A 29 5.19 43.31 8.13
CA SER A 29 4.69 44.55 8.72
C SER A 29 5.81 45.57 8.95
N ILE A 30 6.97 45.12 9.47
CA ILE A 30 8.17 45.94 9.64
C ILE A 30 8.67 46.45 8.28
N LEU A 31 8.73 45.57 7.28
CA LEU A 31 9.18 45.93 5.93
C LEU A 31 8.26 46.99 5.30
N GLY A 32 6.95 46.83 5.46
CA GLY A 32 5.95 47.82 5.03
C GLY A 32 6.14 49.18 5.72
N GLY A 33 6.38 49.17 7.03
CA GLY A 33 6.68 50.38 7.80
C GLY A 33 7.97 51.08 7.36
N LEU A 34 9.06 50.32 7.13
CA LEU A 34 10.32 50.85 6.62
C LEU A 34 10.15 51.43 5.20
N THR A 35 9.39 50.76 4.34
CA THR A 35 9.10 51.23 2.98
C THR A 35 8.31 52.54 3.01
N ALA A 36 7.31 52.65 3.89
CA ALA A 36 6.55 53.87 4.08
C ALA A 36 7.43 55.02 4.61
N ALA A 37 8.31 54.75 5.58
CA ALA A 37 9.26 55.73 6.11
C ALA A 37 10.26 56.21 5.04
N THR A 38 10.76 55.30 4.19
CA THR A 38 11.58 55.66 3.03
C THR A 38 10.83 56.57 2.08
N LEU A 39 9.55 56.28 1.79
CA LEU A 39 8.72 57.08 0.91
C LEU A 39 8.43 58.48 1.48
N GLU A 40 8.20 58.58 2.79
CA GLU A 40 8.00 59.87 3.48
C GLU A 40 9.27 60.72 3.45
N LEU A 41 10.44 60.10 3.65
CA LEU A 41 11.75 60.76 3.53
C LEU A 41 12.03 61.24 2.10
N THR A 42 11.64 60.49 1.07
CA THR A 42 11.83 60.93 -0.32
C THR A 42 10.87 62.07 -0.68
N VAL A 43 9.61 62.01 -0.26
CA VAL A 43 8.63 63.10 -0.48
C VAL A 43 9.08 64.38 0.21
N THR A 44 9.46 64.31 1.49
CA THR A 44 9.95 65.47 2.24
C THR A 44 11.29 66.00 1.70
N ALA A 45 12.15 65.15 1.16
CA ALA A 45 13.37 65.58 0.47
C ALA A 45 13.06 66.30 -0.86
N VAL A 46 12.04 65.88 -1.60
CA VAL A 46 11.57 66.58 -2.82
C VAL A 46 10.96 67.93 -2.48
N GLU A 47 10.17 68.02 -1.40
CA GLU A 47 9.60 69.29 -0.90
C GLU A 47 10.67 70.25 -0.32
N ARG A 48 11.74 69.72 0.29
CA ARG A 48 12.84 70.50 0.88
C ARG A 48 14.07 70.68 -0.01
N ALA A 49 14.11 70.16 -1.24
CA ALA A 49 15.19 70.43 -2.19
C ALA A 49 15.34 71.94 -2.53
N GLN A 50 14.43 72.80 -2.06
CA GLN A 50 14.55 74.26 -2.04
C GLN A 50 15.40 74.84 -0.88
N LEU A 51 15.78 74.08 0.17
CA LEU A 51 16.58 74.58 1.31
C LEU A 51 17.56 73.50 1.90
N VAL A 52 18.77 73.44 1.33
CA VAL A 52 20.14 73.13 1.85
C VAL A 52 20.44 72.06 2.94
N THR A 53 19.51 71.39 3.63
CA THR A 53 19.89 70.39 4.67
C THR A 53 20.00 68.93 4.18
N ALA A 54 20.91 68.65 3.24
CA ALA A 54 21.03 67.34 2.58
C ALA A 54 21.87 66.26 3.32
N ALA A 55 22.71 66.64 4.29
CA ALA A 55 23.67 65.72 4.91
C ALA A 55 23.05 64.76 5.95
N ALA A 56 22.13 65.25 6.80
CA ALA A 56 21.47 64.43 7.82
C ALA A 56 20.44 63.44 7.20
N GLN A 57 19.72 63.87 6.17
CA GLN A 57 18.72 63.04 5.47
C GLN A 57 19.35 61.85 4.72
N ASN A 58 20.58 61.99 4.23
CA ASN A 58 21.31 60.90 3.59
C ASN A 58 21.72 59.80 4.59
N ALA A 59 22.05 60.17 5.83
CA ALA A 59 22.40 59.20 6.87
C ALA A 59 21.17 58.39 7.32
N ASP A 60 20.03 59.06 7.53
CA ASP A 60 18.77 58.40 7.90
C ASP A 60 18.24 57.48 6.79
N ALA A 61 18.32 57.91 5.53
CA ALA A 61 17.97 57.08 4.38
C ALA A 61 18.89 55.86 4.23
N SER A 62 20.19 55.99 4.52
CA SER A 62 21.14 54.87 4.50
C SER A 62 20.78 53.81 5.54
N VAL A 63 20.47 54.24 6.77
CA VAL A 63 20.13 53.33 7.87
C VAL A 63 18.81 52.60 7.60
N ILE A 64 17.81 53.27 7.04
CA ILE A 64 16.53 52.63 6.69
C ILE A 64 16.72 51.59 5.58
N ASN A 65 17.52 51.90 4.56
CA ASN A 65 17.84 50.95 3.49
C ASN A 65 18.59 49.71 4.01
N GLU A 66 19.55 49.88 4.94
CA GLU A 66 20.24 48.76 5.57
C GLU A 66 19.28 47.87 6.38
N LYS A 67 18.39 48.48 7.18
CA LYS A 67 17.34 47.75 7.92
C LYS A 67 16.40 47.01 6.99
N GLN A 68 16.00 47.64 5.89
CA GLN A 68 15.16 47.01 4.86
C GLN A 68 15.84 45.77 4.28
N GLY A 69 17.14 45.86 3.96
CA GLY A 69 17.93 44.74 3.47
C GLY A 69 18.07 43.59 4.49
N LEU A 70 18.22 43.89 5.78
CA LEU A 70 18.26 42.87 6.84
C LEU A 70 16.91 42.16 7.02
N VAL A 71 15.81 42.92 7.01
CA VAL A 71 14.45 42.37 7.14
C VAL A 71 14.13 41.48 5.94
N GLN A 72 14.51 41.89 4.73
CA GLN A 72 14.32 41.08 3.52
C GLN A 72 15.10 39.76 3.58
N LYS A 73 16.39 39.80 3.95
CA LYS A 73 17.18 38.57 4.14
C LYS A 73 16.56 37.64 5.19
N SER A 74 16.03 38.20 6.27
CA SER A 74 15.36 37.41 7.29
C SER A 74 14.05 36.79 6.77
N LEU A 75 13.29 37.51 5.92
CA LEU A 75 12.10 36.95 5.27
C LEU A 75 12.47 35.76 4.38
N ASP A 76 13.51 35.89 3.56
CA ASP A 76 13.96 34.82 2.67
C ASP A 76 14.33 33.54 3.48
N MET A 77 14.99 33.71 4.63
CA MET A 77 15.32 32.59 5.54
C MET A 77 14.09 31.96 6.18
N ILE A 78 13.10 32.77 6.57
CA ILE A 78 11.84 32.27 7.14
C ILE A 78 11.05 31.49 6.09
N GLU A 79 11.00 31.98 4.85
CA GLU A 79 10.31 31.30 3.74
C GLU A 79 10.98 29.98 3.37
N LEU A 80 12.32 29.93 3.36
CA LEU A 80 13.05 28.67 3.21
C LEU A 80 12.69 27.68 4.32
N GLY A 81 12.73 28.12 5.59
CA GLY A 81 12.39 27.27 6.73
C GLY A 81 10.94 26.76 6.70
N LEU A 82 9.98 27.58 6.25
CA LEU A 82 8.60 27.15 6.02
C LEU A 82 8.51 26.08 4.94
N GLY A 83 9.21 26.28 3.81
CA GLY A 83 9.28 25.29 2.73
C GLY A 83 9.85 23.94 3.18
N GLU A 84 10.95 23.97 3.93
CA GLU A 84 11.59 22.77 4.49
C GLU A 84 10.66 22.03 5.46
N ALA A 85 10.01 22.76 6.38
CA ALA A 85 9.07 22.18 7.33
C ALA A 85 7.86 21.53 6.63
N GLN A 86 7.38 22.14 5.53
CA GLN A 86 6.28 21.59 4.74
C GLN A 86 6.68 20.30 4.01
N VAL A 87 7.91 20.24 3.48
CA VAL A 87 8.49 19.01 2.92
C VAL A 87 8.59 17.92 3.99
N MET A 88 9.05 18.26 5.20
CA MET A 88 9.13 17.29 6.31
C MET A 88 7.75 16.71 6.66
N MET A 89 6.70 17.54 6.74
CA MET A 89 5.34 17.07 7.01
C MET A 89 4.80 16.18 5.88
N ALA A 90 5.03 16.56 4.62
CA ALA A 90 4.60 15.76 3.47
C ALA A 90 5.30 14.40 3.44
N LEU A 91 6.61 14.37 3.71
CA LEU A 91 7.39 13.15 3.79
C LEU A 91 6.89 12.23 4.91
N ALA A 92 6.60 12.78 6.08
CA ALA A 92 6.08 12.01 7.21
C ALA A 92 4.73 11.35 6.88
N SER A 93 3.82 12.08 6.22
CA SER A 93 2.54 11.55 5.73
C SER A 93 2.74 10.43 4.70
N HIS A 94 3.61 10.64 3.71
CA HIS A 94 3.90 9.64 2.70
C HIS A 94 4.50 8.36 3.31
N LEU A 95 5.40 8.50 4.30
CA LEU A 95 5.98 7.36 5.00
C LEU A 95 4.93 6.54 5.74
N GLN A 96 3.97 7.18 6.42
CA GLN A 96 2.86 6.49 7.09
C GLN A 96 2.01 5.66 6.11
N ILE A 97 1.73 6.23 4.93
CA ILE A 97 0.98 5.52 3.88
C ILE A 97 1.74 4.28 3.41
N VAL A 98 3.03 4.43 3.08
CA VAL A 98 3.89 3.33 2.62
C VAL A 98 4.02 2.23 3.69
N GLU A 99 4.13 2.60 4.96
CA GLU A 99 4.17 1.65 6.07
C GLU A 99 2.87 0.87 6.23
N ALA A 100 1.72 1.55 6.09
CA ALA A 100 0.41 0.92 6.11
C ALA A 100 0.24 -0.07 4.93
N GLU A 101 0.64 0.33 3.72
CA GLU A 101 0.61 -0.53 2.54
C GLU A 101 1.51 -1.76 2.71
N LYS A 102 2.72 -1.57 3.22
CA LYS A 102 3.64 -2.67 3.54
C LYS A 102 3.01 -3.67 4.51
N GLN A 103 2.30 -3.19 5.54
CA GLN A 103 1.65 -4.08 6.51
C GLN A 103 0.44 -4.82 5.90
N LYS A 104 -0.31 -4.16 5.01
CA LYS A 104 -1.40 -4.78 4.24
C LYS A 104 -0.87 -5.90 3.34
N LEU A 105 0.18 -5.64 2.56
CA LEU A 105 0.82 -6.63 1.68
C LEU A 105 1.37 -7.82 2.47
N ARG A 106 2.04 -7.58 3.60
CA ARG A 106 2.51 -8.65 4.50
C ARG A 106 1.38 -9.58 4.96
N THR A 107 0.22 -9.01 5.27
CA THR A 107 -0.95 -9.80 5.69
C THR A 107 -1.54 -10.58 4.51
N GLN A 108 -1.60 -9.97 3.32
CA GLN A 108 -2.04 -10.66 2.11
C GLN A 108 -1.13 -11.84 1.74
N VAL A 109 0.20 -11.67 1.82
CA VAL A 109 1.15 -12.76 1.59
C VAL A 109 0.88 -13.92 2.55
N ARG A 110 0.70 -13.65 3.85
CA ARG A 110 0.37 -14.71 4.84
C ARG A 110 -0.93 -15.44 4.49
N ARG A 111 -1.98 -14.70 4.12
CA ARG A 111 -3.26 -15.29 3.68
C ARG A 111 -3.08 -16.17 2.45
N LEU A 112 -2.37 -15.70 1.43
CA LEU A 112 -2.16 -16.46 0.19
C LEU A 112 -1.34 -17.73 0.44
N CYS A 113 -0.34 -17.68 1.32
CA CYS A 113 0.40 -18.89 1.71
C CYS A 113 -0.49 -19.92 2.41
N GLN A 114 -1.38 -19.48 3.31
CA GLN A 114 -2.35 -20.36 3.97
C GLN A 114 -3.33 -20.96 2.96
N GLU A 115 -3.87 -20.15 2.05
CA GLU A 115 -4.76 -20.60 0.99
C GLU A 115 -4.06 -21.60 0.06
N ASN A 116 -2.81 -21.35 -0.30
CA ASN A 116 -2.04 -22.27 -1.13
C ASN A 116 -1.79 -23.60 -0.43
N ALA A 117 -1.48 -23.59 0.87
CA ALA A 117 -1.33 -24.81 1.66
C ALA A 117 -2.65 -25.59 1.72
N TRP A 118 -3.75 -24.90 2.02
CA TRP A 118 -5.08 -25.50 2.07
C TRP A 118 -5.49 -26.13 0.72
N LEU A 119 -5.23 -25.45 -0.40
CA LEU A 119 -5.50 -25.99 -1.74
C LEU A 119 -4.66 -27.23 -2.06
N ARG A 120 -3.40 -27.29 -1.58
CA ARG A 120 -2.57 -28.50 -1.75
C ARG A 120 -3.13 -29.67 -0.95
N ASP A 121 -3.60 -29.43 0.28
CA ASP A 121 -4.20 -30.47 1.11
C ASP A 121 -5.52 -30.97 0.51
N GLU A 122 -6.36 -30.07 -0.02
CA GLU A 122 -7.61 -30.44 -0.68
C GLU A 122 -7.35 -31.22 -1.98
N LEU A 123 -6.33 -30.84 -2.75
CA LEU A 123 -5.89 -31.59 -3.93
C LEU A 123 -5.41 -33.00 -3.56
N ALA A 124 -4.60 -33.14 -2.50
CA ALA A 124 -4.13 -34.44 -2.04
C ALA A 124 -5.31 -35.34 -1.58
N ASN A 125 -6.28 -34.77 -0.85
CA ASN A 125 -7.49 -35.47 -0.41
C ASN A 125 -8.34 -35.97 -1.58
N THR A 126 -8.56 -35.12 -2.59
CA THR A 126 -9.31 -35.51 -3.80
C THR A 126 -8.58 -36.57 -4.61
N GLN A 127 -7.26 -36.48 -4.75
CA GLN A 127 -6.45 -37.52 -5.40
C GLN A 127 -6.54 -38.86 -4.67
N GLN A 128 -6.49 -38.87 -3.33
CA GLN A 128 -6.63 -40.10 -2.55
C GLN A 128 -8.00 -40.74 -2.75
N LYS A 129 -9.08 -39.95 -2.76
CA LYS A 129 -10.44 -40.44 -3.01
C LYS A 129 -10.59 -41.01 -4.42
N LEU A 130 -10.00 -40.35 -5.42
CA LEU A 130 -9.97 -40.84 -6.80
C LEU A 130 -9.28 -42.20 -6.88
N GLN A 131 -8.07 -42.32 -6.32
CA GLN A 131 -7.31 -43.57 -6.31
C GLN A 131 -8.08 -44.72 -5.64
N ALA A 132 -8.76 -44.45 -4.52
CA ALA A 132 -9.60 -45.44 -3.85
C ALA A 132 -10.79 -45.88 -4.74
N SER A 133 -11.43 -44.94 -5.43
CA SER A 133 -12.50 -45.24 -6.37
C SER A 133 -12.01 -46.06 -7.57
N GLU A 134 -10.83 -45.75 -8.11
CA GLU A 134 -10.21 -46.50 -9.21
C GLU A 134 -9.90 -47.94 -8.79
N GLN A 135 -9.36 -48.14 -7.58
CA GLN A 135 -9.13 -49.48 -7.02
C GLN A 135 -10.44 -50.27 -6.86
N ALA A 136 -11.49 -49.63 -6.35
CA ALA A 136 -12.80 -50.27 -6.20
C ALA A 136 -13.40 -50.68 -7.57
N VAL A 137 -13.27 -49.82 -8.59
CA VAL A 137 -13.73 -50.15 -9.95
C VAL A 137 -12.98 -51.35 -10.51
N ALA A 138 -11.65 -51.40 -10.37
CA ALA A 138 -10.85 -52.52 -10.84
C ALA A 138 -11.26 -53.85 -10.15
N GLN A 139 -11.50 -53.83 -8.84
CA GLN A 139 -11.99 -55.00 -8.10
C GLN A 139 -13.36 -55.46 -8.61
N LEU A 140 -14.31 -54.52 -8.78
CA LEU A 140 -15.65 -54.84 -9.29
C LEU A 140 -15.61 -55.38 -10.72
N GLU A 141 -14.70 -54.89 -11.57
CA GLU A 141 -14.50 -55.42 -12.93
C GLU A 141 -13.98 -56.87 -12.92
N GLU A 142 -13.09 -57.21 -11.98
CA GLU A 142 -12.59 -58.57 -11.80
C GLU A 142 -13.69 -59.51 -11.29
N GLU A 143 -14.41 -59.11 -10.24
CA GLU A 143 -15.53 -59.87 -9.69
C GLU A 143 -16.61 -60.10 -10.76
N LYS A 144 -16.93 -59.08 -11.55
CA LYS A 144 -17.86 -59.19 -12.67
C LYS A 144 -17.40 -60.23 -13.68
N LYS A 145 -16.14 -60.19 -14.12
CA LYS A 145 -15.58 -61.18 -15.06
C LYS A 145 -15.63 -62.60 -14.47
N HIS A 146 -15.34 -62.75 -13.18
CA HIS A 146 -15.41 -64.03 -12.49
C HIS A 146 -16.85 -64.57 -12.46
N LEU A 147 -17.83 -63.73 -12.12
CA LEU A 147 -19.25 -64.10 -12.12
C LEU A 147 -19.76 -64.46 -13.52
N GLU A 148 -19.35 -63.70 -14.55
CA GLU A 148 -19.66 -64.00 -15.95
C GLU A 148 -19.09 -65.36 -16.37
N PHE A 149 -17.84 -65.67 -15.97
CA PHE A 149 -17.25 -66.98 -16.21
C PHE A 149 -18.03 -68.11 -15.51
N MET A 150 -18.37 -67.96 -14.23
CA MET A 150 -19.18 -68.95 -13.50
C MET A 150 -20.56 -69.17 -14.12
N ALA A 151 -21.20 -68.10 -14.61
CA ALA A 151 -22.48 -68.19 -15.31
C ALA A 151 -22.34 -68.98 -16.62
N SER A 152 -21.28 -68.73 -17.40
CA SER A 152 -20.99 -69.46 -18.63
C SER A 152 -20.73 -70.95 -18.39
N VAL A 153 -19.99 -71.31 -17.32
CA VAL A 153 -19.74 -72.71 -16.96
C VAL A 153 -21.05 -73.40 -16.58
N ARG A 154 -21.89 -72.77 -15.75
CA ARG A 154 -23.20 -73.33 -15.38
C ARG A 154 -24.13 -73.52 -16.59
N GLN A 155 -24.06 -72.60 -17.55
CA GLN A 155 -24.83 -72.72 -18.79
C GLN A 155 -24.33 -73.91 -19.62
N TYR A 156 -23.01 -74.10 -19.76
CA TYR A 156 -22.43 -75.26 -20.45
C TYR A 156 -22.82 -76.59 -19.79
N ASP A 157 -22.78 -76.68 -18.46
CA ASP A 157 -23.22 -77.87 -17.71
C ASP A 157 -24.73 -78.17 -17.92
N GLN A 158 -25.57 -77.12 -18.01
CA GLN A 158 -26.99 -77.26 -18.33
C GLN A 158 -27.22 -77.72 -19.77
N ASP A 159 -26.45 -77.22 -20.74
CA ASP A 159 -26.55 -77.63 -22.13
C ASP A 159 -26.15 -79.10 -22.31
N LEU A 160 -25.09 -79.57 -21.64
CA LEU A 160 -24.67 -80.99 -21.64
C LEU A 160 -25.75 -81.92 -21.06
N THR A 161 -26.31 -81.57 -19.90
CA THR A 161 -27.38 -82.37 -19.27
C THR A 161 -28.71 -82.32 -20.05
N GLY A 162 -28.98 -81.21 -20.74
CA GLY A 162 -30.07 -81.07 -21.69
C GLY A 162 -29.89 -81.95 -22.94
N GLU A 163 -28.67 -82.07 -23.46
CA GLU A 163 -28.35 -82.97 -24.59
C GLU A 163 -28.37 -84.45 -24.20
N GLU A 164 -27.91 -84.81 -23.00
CA GLU A 164 -28.01 -86.19 -22.47
C GLU A 164 -29.49 -86.60 -22.28
N SER A 165 -30.32 -85.76 -21.65
CA SER A 165 -31.75 -86.06 -21.47
C SER A 165 -32.54 -86.11 -22.78
N SER A 166 -32.17 -85.30 -23.78
CA SER A 166 -32.82 -85.33 -25.10
C SER A 166 -32.29 -86.42 -26.04
N SER A 167 -31.09 -86.97 -25.79
CA SER A 167 -30.59 -88.17 -26.45
C SER A 167 -31.13 -89.46 -25.83
N GLU A 168 -31.33 -89.52 -24.51
CA GLU A 168 -32.06 -90.61 -23.84
C GLU A 168 -33.54 -90.66 -24.28
N MET A 169 -34.25 -89.52 -24.35
CA MET A 169 -35.64 -89.47 -24.85
C MET A 169 -35.79 -89.90 -26.33
N LYS A 170 -34.73 -89.86 -27.14
CA LYS A 170 -34.74 -90.33 -28.53
C LYS A 170 -34.45 -91.82 -28.67
N GLN A 171 -33.80 -92.44 -27.68
CA GLN A 171 -33.55 -93.89 -27.67
C GLN A 171 -34.76 -94.69 -27.17
N ASP A 172 -35.71 -94.06 -26.50
CA ASP A 172 -36.89 -94.70 -25.89
C ASP A 172 -38.17 -94.59 -26.74
N LYS A 173 -38.02 -94.57 -28.08
CA LYS A 173 -39.16 -94.68 -29.02
C LYS A 173 -39.05 -95.98 -29.83
N PRO A 174 -40.08 -96.84 -29.79
CA PRO A 174 -40.08 -98.17 -30.44
C PRO A 174 -40.12 -98.12 -31.96
#